data_AF-A0AAV1L4H2-F1
#
_entry.id   AF-A0AAV1L4H2-F1
#
_cell.length_a   1.000
_cell.length_b   1.000
_cell.length_c   1.000
_cell.angle_alpha   90.00
_cell.angle_beta   90.00
_cell.angle_gamma   90.00
#
_symmetry.space_group_name_H-M   'P 1'
#
loop_
_entity.id
_entity.type
_entity.pdbx_description
1 polymer ?
#
loop_
_entity_poly.entity_id
_entity_poly.type
_entity_poly.pdbx_seq_one_letter_code
_entity_poly.pdbx_strand_id
1 'polypeptide(L)'
;MDYRRDAQTEAWLAEVVGEIETYEAESSSDEEVDHLEEQDHQSESEQEQEIPSEMLDESSEDDEPSQRRRRPDFYSGVDNTLWSKTVPLNRGRTRRHNIVFVPPGPKGIAREKNSIENCMSLFFDDQIIGLITKYTNKKIDHIKDKYARERDVRQTNEIEIRGYIGILLKAGVIWRRSSTAQIFEHVKHTGIDAIYLTMCEQRFKFLSRVLRFNNIEERQTRASIDKLAPIRDIFELLLANFQKYFVPSAEMT
;
A
#
# COMPACT_ATOMS: atom_id res chain seq x y z
N MET A 1 9.39 -11.84 -43.05
CA MET A 1 9.18 -10.38 -43.08
C MET A 1 8.85 -9.94 -41.66
N ASP A 2 9.76 -9.24 -40.95
CA ASP A 2 9.36 -8.16 -40.02
C ASP A 2 10.49 -7.39 -39.32
N TYR A 3 11.76 -7.74 -39.56
CA TYR A 3 12.95 -7.11 -38.96
C TYR A 3 12.94 -5.57 -38.81
N ARG A 4 12.27 -4.82 -39.71
CA ARG A 4 12.09 -3.36 -39.57
C ARG A 4 11.10 -2.93 -38.48
N ARG A 5 10.02 -3.69 -38.24
CA ARG A 5 9.08 -3.44 -37.14
C ARG A 5 9.72 -3.76 -35.80
N ASP A 6 10.49 -4.84 -35.72
CA ASP A 6 11.20 -5.22 -34.50
C ASP A 6 12.30 -4.19 -34.16
N ALA A 7 13.15 -3.83 -35.13
CA ALA A 7 14.19 -2.81 -34.93
C ALA A 7 13.63 -1.43 -34.54
N GLN A 8 12.50 -1.00 -35.12
CA GLN A 8 11.83 0.24 -34.70
C GLN A 8 11.25 0.10 -33.29
N THR A 9 10.75 -1.08 -32.92
CA THR A 9 10.24 -1.37 -31.58
C THR A 9 11.34 -1.41 -30.52
N GLU A 10 12.55 -1.88 -30.87
CA GLU A 10 13.74 -1.89 -30.02
C GLU A 10 14.38 -0.50 -29.87
N ALA A 11 14.49 0.27 -30.96
CA ALA A 11 14.96 1.66 -30.91
C ALA A 11 14.10 2.52 -29.97
N TRP A 12 12.79 2.30 -29.94
CA TRP A 12 11.86 2.96 -29.02
C TRP A 12 11.95 2.45 -27.58
N LEU A 13 12.40 1.21 -27.35
CA LEU A 13 12.73 0.74 -25.99
C LEU A 13 13.98 1.46 -25.47
N ALA A 14 15.00 1.65 -26.32
CA ALA A 14 16.21 2.40 -25.96
C ALA A 14 15.95 3.90 -25.71
N GLU A 15 15.11 4.57 -26.52
CA GLU A 15 14.74 5.99 -26.30
C GLU A 15 14.07 6.21 -24.94
N VAL A 16 13.29 5.23 -24.44
CA VAL A 16 12.64 5.29 -23.12
C VAL A 16 13.63 5.02 -21.98
N VAL A 17 14.68 4.22 -22.18
CA VAL A 17 15.77 4.09 -21.19
C VAL A 17 16.49 5.43 -21.02
N GLY A 18 16.70 6.18 -22.11
CA GLY A 18 17.21 7.56 -22.05
C GLY A 18 16.28 8.56 -21.33
N GLU A 19 14.96 8.34 -21.27
CA GLU A 19 14.04 9.11 -20.40
C GLU A 19 14.14 8.69 -18.90
N ILE A 20 14.84 7.60 -18.58
CA ILE A 20 14.95 7.00 -17.22
C ILE A 20 16.34 7.22 -16.58
N GLU A 21 17.39 7.44 -17.39
CA GLU A 21 18.81 7.58 -16.97
C GLU A 21 19.17 8.88 -16.19
N THR A 22 18.32 9.33 -15.27
CA THR A 22 18.68 10.32 -14.23
C THR A 22 18.46 9.82 -12.80
N TYR A 23 18.29 8.50 -12.62
CA TYR A 23 18.31 7.84 -11.32
C TYR A 23 19.41 6.79 -11.30
N GLU A 24 20.61 7.20 -10.87
CA GLU A 24 21.66 6.28 -10.46
C GLU A 24 21.16 5.47 -9.25
N ALA A 25 20.77 4.23 -9.52
CA ALA A 25 20.53 3.23 -8.48
C ALA A 25 21.83 2.45 -8.28
N GLU A 26 22.58 2.78 -7.22
CA GLU A 26 23.73 1.99 -6.80
C GLU A 26 23.29 0.56 -6.50
N SER A 27 23.90 -0.40 -7.19
CA SER A 27 23.60 -1.83 -7.06
C SER A 27 24.24 -2.40 -5.79
N SER A 28 23.64 -2.17 -4.62
CA SER A 28 24.03 -2.90 -3.40
C SER A 28 23.64 -4.36 -3.52
N SER A 29 24.64 -5.24 -3.49
CA SER A 29 24.50 -6.68 -3.55
C SER A 29 24.73 -7.26 -2.16
N ASP A 30 23.71 -7.19 -1.30
CA ASP A 30 23.76 -7.82 0.03
C ASP A 30 23.03 -9.17 0.01
N GLU A 31 23.83 -10.24 0.10
CA GLU A 31 23.36 -11.61 0.34
C GLU A 31 23.08 -11.78 1.85
N GLU A 32 21.93 -11.29 2.31
CA GLU A 32 21.45 -11.54 3.68
C GLU A 32 21.08 -13.03 3.85
N VAL A 33 21.84 -13.73 4.69
CA VAL A 33 21.67 -15.15 4.99
C VAL A 33 20.67 -15.31 6.15
N ASP A 34 19.50 -15.88 5.84
CA ASP A 34 18.42 -16.12 6.80
C ASP A 34 18.88 -17.04 7.95
N HIS A 35 18.99 -16.48 9.17
CA HIS A 35 19.37 -17.22 10.37
C HIS A 35 18.14 -17.37 11.28
N LEU A 36 17.49 -18.52 11.16
CA LEU A 36 16.34 -18.90 11.98
C LEU A 36 16.77 -19.20 13.43
N GLU A 37 16.61 -18.23 14.32
CA GLU A 37 16.66 -18.49 15.76
C GLU A 37 15.30 -19.02 16.27
N GLU A 38 15.25 -20.29 16.65
CA GLU A 38 14.09 -20.89 17.32
C GLU A 38 14.01 -20.39 18.79
N GLN A 39 13.07 -19.48 19.08
CA GLN A 39 12.82 -19.01 20.45
C GLN A 39 11.83 -19.92 21.20
N ASP A 40 12.36 -20.78 22.07
CA ASP A 40 11.56 -21.65 22.95
C ASP A 40 11.04 -20.88 24.17
N HIS A 41 9.80 -20.37 24.09
CA HIS A 41 9.16 -19.63 25.19
C HIS A 41 8.56 -20.55 26.25
N GLN A 42 9.38 -21.00 27.19
CA GLN A 42 8.90 -21.61 28.43
C GLN A 42 8.37 -20.54 29.39
N SER A 43 7.04 -20.36 29.39
CA SER A 43 6.34 -19.43 30.26
C SER A 43 5.91 -20.11 31.57
N GLU A 44 6.78 -20.12 32.58
CA GLU A 44 6.41 -20.44 33.96
C GLU A 44 6.84 -19.33 34.93
N SER A 45 5.87 -18.66 35.56
CA SER A 45 5.81 -18.51 37.02
C SER A 45 4.55 -17.73 37.41
N GLU A 46 3.61 -18.38 38.07
CA GLU A 46 2.63 -17.70 38.93
C GLU A 46 3.32 -17.40 40.27
N GLN A 47 3.30 -16.14 40.73
CA GLN A 47 3.57 -15.82 42.13
C GLN A 47 2.69 -14.68 42.62
N GLU A 48 1.64 -15.04 43.35
CA GLU A 48 0.88 -14.12 44.19
C GLU A 48 1.75 -13.75 45.40
N GLN A 49 2.02 -12.45 45.59
CA GLN A 49 2.60 -11.95 46.84
C GLN A 49 1.51 -11.32 47.70
N GLU A 50 1.06 -12.07 48.69
CA GLU A 50 0.30 -11.53 49.82
C GLU A 50 1.21 -10.60 50.64
N ILE A 51 0.73 -9.38 50.92
CA ILE A 51 1.39 -8.46 51.86
C ILE A 51 0.56 -8.46 53.16
N PRO A 52 1.12 -8.87 54.31
CA PRO A 52 0.39 -8.93 55.57
C PRO A 52 -0.21 -7.59 56.01
N SER A 53 -1.42 -7.67 56.57
CA SER A 53 -2.07 -6.53 57.22
C SER A 53 -1.67 -6.46 58.70
N GLU A 54 -0.95 -5.41 59.08
CA GLU A 54 -0.85 -4.98 60.48
C GLU A 54 -1.45 -3.57 60.61
N MET A 55 -2.19 -3.33 61.70
CA MET A 55 -2.91 -2.07 61.95
C MET A 55 -2.46 -1.44 63.28
N LEU A 56 -2.80 -0.14 63.45
CA LEU A 56 -2.85 0.65 64.69
C LEU A 56 -1.48 1.16 65.22
N ASP A 57 -1.33 2.39 65.75
CA ASP A 57 -2.31 3.48 65.95
C ASP A 57 -1.69 4.90 66.09
N GLU A 58 -2.57 5.93 66.10
CA GLU A 58 -2.49 7.27 66.74
C GLU A 58 -1.12 8.02 66.79
N SER A 59 -0.96 9.20 66.17
CA SER A 59 -1.49 10.52 66.64
C SER A 59 -0.83 11.67 65.81
N SER A 60 -1.24 12.96 65.78
CA SER A 60 -2.49 13.68 66.11
C SER A 60 -2.47 15.12 65.51
N GLU A 61 -3.61 15.84 65.59
CA GLU A 61 -3.83 17.31 65.52
C GLU A 61 -3.59 18.15 64.23
N ASP A 62 -4.72 18.75 63.79
CA ASP A 62 -4.98 20.04 63.12
C ASP A 62 -4.28 20.50 61.81
N ASP A 63 -5.05 20.45 60.71
CA ASP A 63 -5.35 21.64 59.89
C ASP A 63 -6.63 21.47 59.02
N GLU A 64 -7.41 22.55 58.81
CA GLU A 64 -8.76 22.53 58.20
C GLU A 64 -8.79 22.35 56.65
N PRO A 65 -9.92 21.95 56.05
CA PRO A 65 -9.93 21.24 54.76
C PRO A 65 -9.95 22.16 53.54
N SER A 66 -8.77 22.58 53.08
CA SER A 66 -8.66 23.11 51.72
C SER A 66 -8.96 22.01 50.68
N GLN A 67 -10.07 22.14 49.93
CA GLN A 67 -10.38 21.28 48.77
C GLN A 67 -9.39 21.53 47.62
N ARG A 68 -8.13 21.15 47.81
CA ARG A 68 -7.13 21.06 46.74
C ARG A 68 -7.57 19.93 45.81
N ARG A 69 -8.37 20.29 44.80
CA ARG A 69 -8.48 19.51 43.56
C ARG A 69 -7.05 19.30 43.07
N ARG A 70 -6.47 18.13 43.35
CA ARG A 70 -5.16 17.73 42.83
C ARG A 70 -5.27 17.77 41.32
N ARG A 71 -4.80 18.87 40.71
CA ARG A 71 -4.61 18.92 39.25
C ARG A 71 -3.56 17.85 38.97
N PRO A 72 -3.83 16.85 38.12
CA PRO A 72 -2.78 15.94 37.71
C PRO A 72 -1.73 16.78 37.01
N ASP A 73 -0.49 16.72 37.50
CA ASP A 73 0.64 17.27 36.77
C ASP A 73 0.84 16.41 35.52
N PHE A 74 1.19 17.05 34.40
CA PHE A 74 1.50 16.36 33.14
C PHE A 74 2.93 16.69 32.70
N TYR A 75 3.57 15.77 31.97
CA TYR A 75 4.65 16.09 31.03
C TYR A 75 4.04 16.37 29.65
N SER A 76 4.64 17.26 28.88
CA SER A 76 4.22 17.60 27.51
C SER A 76 5.24 17.09 26.49
N GLY A 77 4.78 16.27 25.54
CA GLY A 77 5.53 15.88 24.35
C GLY A 77 5.63 17.01 23.32
N VAL A 78 6.55 16.85 22.36
CA VAL A 78 6.78 17.80 21.25
C VAL A 78 5.56 17.93 20.32
N ASP A 79 4.72 16.90 20.29
CA ASP A 79 3.45 16.77 19.59
C ASP A 79 2.24 17.31 20.38
N ASN A 80 2.47 17.93 21.56
CA ASN A 80 1.47 18.29 22.58
C ASN A 80 0.78 17.10 23.28
N THR A 81 1.29 15.86 23.17
CA THR A 81 0.76 14.74 23.96
C THR A 81 1.06 14.94 25.45
N LEU A 82 0.03 14.82 26.29
CA LEU A 82 0.13 15.05 27.74
C LEU A 82 0.19 13.73 28.52
N TRP A 83 1.29 13.49 29.23
CA TRP A 83 1.53 12.30 30.03
C TRP A 83 1.33 12.59 31.52
N SER A 84 0.34 11.96 32.16
CA SER A 84 0.05 12.16 33.59
C SER A 84 1.22 11.69 34.47
N LYS A 85 1.71 12.56 35.35
CA LYS A 85 2.72 12.21 36.38
C LYS A 85 2.15 11.35 37.51
N THR A 86 0.84 11.43 37.71
CA THR A 86 0.14 10.61 38.71
C THR A 86 -0.35 9.32 38.07
N VAL A 87 -0.04 8.18 38.70
CA VAL A 87 -0.63 6.87 38.36
C VAL A 87 -2.16 6.97 38.50
N PRO A 88 -2.95 6.46 37.54
CA PRO A 88 -4.40 6.46 37.67
C PRO A 88 -4.85 5.73 38.94
N LEU A 89 -5.82 6.28 39.66
CA LEU A 89 -6.47 5.59 40.78
C LEU A 89 -7.01 4.24 40.29
N ASN A 90 -6.49 3.15 40.85
CA ASN A 90 -6.83 1.79 40.43
C ASN A 90 -8.27 1.44 40.84
N ARG A 91 -9.25 1.75 39.97
CA ARG A 91 -10.69 1.57 40.21
C ARG A 91 -11.18 0.12 39.95
N GLY A 92 -10.26 -0.85 39.98
CA GLY A 92 -10.54 -2.24 39.63
C GLY A 92 -10.79 -2.45 38.14
N ARG A 93 -11.22 -3.66 37.76
CA ARG A 93 -11.38 -4.08 36.36
C ARG A 93 -12.36 -3.16 35.62
N THR A 94 -11.92 -2.61 34.47
CA THR A 94 -12.77 -1.89 33.52
C THR A 94 -14.05 -2.66 33.22
N ARG A 95 -15.21 -2.03 33.44
CA ARG A 95 -16.52 -2.65 33.20
C ARG A 95 -16.64 -3.08 31.73
N ARG A 96 -17.23 -4.25 31.46
CA ARG A 96 -17.31 -4.81 30.09
C ARG A 96 -17.90 -3.84 29.04
N HIS A 97 -18.85 -2.99 29.42
CA HIS A 97 -19.45 -1.97 28.53
C HIS A 97 -18.53 -0.77 28.23
N ASN A 98 -17.43 -0.59 28.96
CA ASN A 98 -16.41 0.42 28.69
C ASN A 98 -15.24 -0.15 27.85
N ILE A 99 -15.23 -1.44 27.55
CA ILE A 99 -14.22 -2.07 26.69
C ILE A 99 -14.68 -1.92 25.24
N VAL A 100 -14.13 -0.94 24.53
CA VAL A 100 -14.35 -0.77 23.09
C VAL A 100 -13.52 -1.82 22.35
N PHE A 101 -14.09 -3.02 22.18
CA PHE A 101 -13.48 -4.08 21.39
C PHE A 101 -13.88 -3.94 19.92
N VAL A 102 -12.94 -3.51 19.08
CA VAL A 102 -13.08 -3.58 17.61
C VAL A 102 -12.33 -4.83 17.15
N PRO A 103 -13.03 -5.89 16.69
CA PRO A 103 -12.35 -7.08 16.18
C PRO A 103 -11.55 -6.73 14.91
N PRO A 104 -10.35 -7.31 14.72
CA PRO A 104 -9.57 -7.13 13.50
C PRO A 104 -10.28 -7.74 12.29
N GLY A 105 -9.91 -7.28 11.10
CA GLY A 105 -10.46 -7.75 9.82
C GLY A 105 -11.29 -6.70 9.05
N PRO A 106 -12.15 -7.14 8.11
CA PRO A 106 -12.88 -6.25 7.22
C PRO A 106 -13.83 -5.28 7.94
N LYS A 107 -13.92 -4.05 7.43
CA LYS A 107 -14.67 -2.93 8.02
C LYS A 107 -15.75 -2.40 7.09
N GLY A 108 -16.93 -2.11 7.64
CA GLY A 108 -18.08 -1.59 6.89
C GLY A 108 -18.45 -2.48 5.70
N ILE A 109 -18.67 -1.86 4.53
CA ILE A 109 -19.07 -2.54 3.28
C ILE A 109 -18.12 -3.66 2.83
N ALA A 110 -16.86 -3.68 3.30
CA ALA A 110 -15.91 -4.74 2.99
C ALA A 110 -16.33 -6.11 3.55
N ARG A 111 -17.17 -6.14 4.60
CA ARG A 111 -17.74 -7.38 5.17
C ARG A 111 -18.76 -8.07 4.26
N GLU A 112 -19.31 -7.35 3.29
CA GLU A 112 -20.36 -7.83 2.39
C GLU A 112 -19.81 -8.27 1.02
N LYS A 113 -18.52 -8.04 0.77
CA LYS A 113 -17.88 -8.38 -0.51
C LYS A 113 -17.34 -9.82 -0.46
N ASN A 114 -18.01 -10.71 -1.18
CA ASN A 114 -17.67 -12.14 -1.24
C ASN A 114 -17.05 -12.59 -2.58
N SER A 115 -17.13 -11.77 -3.63
CA SER A 115 -16.49 -12.04 -4.94
C SER A 115 -15.13 -11.34 -5.03
N ILE A 116 -14.14 -12.02 -5.60
CA ILE A 116 -12.76 -11.52 -5.77
C ILE A 116 -12.75 -10.16 -6.47
N GLU A 117 -13.53 -9.97 -7.53
CA GLU A 117 -13.66 -8.70 -8.27
C GLU A 117 -14.18 -7.57 -7.36
N ASN A 118 -15.20 -7.88 -6.55
CA ASN A 118 -15.80 -6.95 -5.61
C ASN A 118 -14.84 -6.58 -4.47
N CYS A 119 -14.00 -7.50 -4.02
CA CYS A 119 -12.95 -7.24 -3.02
C CYS A 119 -11.82 -6.39 -3.60
N MET A 120 -11.34 -6.72 -4.82
CA MET A 120 -10.30 -5.95 -5.51
C MET A 120 -10.74 -4.51 -5.78
N SER A 121 -12.00 -4.30 -6.13
CA SER A 121 -12.59 -2.97 -6.41
C SER A 121 -12.73 -2.09 -5.15
N LEU A 122 -12.49 -2.61 -3.94
CA LEU A 122 -12.35 -1.79 -2.73
C LEU A 122 -11.00 -1.06 -2.68
N PHE A 123 -9.94 -1.65 -3.25
CA PHE A 123 -8.59 -1.11 -3.20
C PHE A 123 -8.22 -0.40 -4.51
N PHE A 124 -8.59 -1.00 -5.65
CA PHE A 124 -8.51 -0.41 -6.98
C PHE A 124 -9.90 0.07 -7.40
N ASP A 125 -10.35 1.16 -6.78
CA ASP A 125 -11.63 1.78 -7.06
C ASP A 125 -11.67 2.48 -8.43
N ASP A 126 -12.86 2.93 -8.81
CA ASP A 126 -13.11 3.63 -10.07
C ASP A 126 -12.34 4.95 -10.17
N GLN A 127 -11.99 5.58 -9.03
CA GLN A 127 -11.21 6.82 -9.01
C GLN A 127 -9.75 6.56 -9.40
N ILE A 128 -9.13 5.51 -8.85
CA ILE A 128 -7.77 5.08 -9.19
C ILE A 128 -7.71 4.63 -10.65
N ILE A 129 -8.64 3.78 -11.09
CA ILE A 129 -8.69 3.31 -12.49
C ILE A 129 -8.94 4.48 -13.46
N GLY A 130 -9.81 5.43 -13.11
CA GLY A 130 -10.05 6.66 -13.88
C GLY A 130 -8.82 7.56 -13.97
N LEU A 131 -8.05 7.73 -12.89
CA LEU A 131 -6.79 8.49 -12.89
C LEU A 131 -5.72 7.84 -13.77
N ILE A 132 -5.53 6.52 -13.66
CA ILE A 132 -4.61 5.75 -14.53
C ILE A 132 -5.01 5.94 -16.00
N THR A 133 -6.30 5.77 -16.32
CA THR A 133 -6.85 5.94 -17.67
C THR A 133 -6.59 7.35 -18.20
N LYS A 134 -6.90 8.38 -17.41
CA LYS A 134 -6.71 9.80 -17.74
C LYS A 134 -5.25 10.15 -18.03
N TYR A 135 -4.32 9.80 -17.14
CA TYR A 135 -2.90 10.14 -17.30
C TYR A 135 -2.21 9.33 -18.39
N THR A 136 -2.63 8.07 -18.59
CA THR A 136 -2.18 7.24 -19.72
C THR A 136 -2.64 7.85 -21.05
N ASN A 137 -3.90 8.27 -21.17
CA ASN A 137 -4.40 8.96 -22.36
C ASN A 137 -3.65 10.27 -22.64
N LYS A 138 -3.29 11.07 -21.62
CA LYS A 138 -2.41 12.24 -21.81
C LYS A 138 -1.05 11.89 -22.44
N LYS A 139 -0.38 10.79 -22.05
CA LYS A 139 0.89 10.38 -22.68
C LYS A 139 0.66 9.81 -24.09
N ILE A 140 -0.45 9.10 -24.32
CA ILE A 140 -0.87 8.65 -25.67
C ILE A 140 -1.02 9.86 -26.60
N ASP A 141 -1.74 10.90 -26.18
CA ASP A 141 -1.98 12.10 -26.97
C ASP A 141 -0.70 12.87 -27.30
N HIS A 142 0.31 12.83 -26.43
CA HIS A 142 1.63 13.42 -26.64
C HIS A 142 2.51 12.63 -27.63
N ILE A 143 2.30 11.31 -27.78
CA ILE A 143 3.14 10.48 -28.66
C ILE A 143 2.46 10.09 -29.97
N LYS A 144 1.15 10.31 -30.13
CA LYS A 144 0.37 9.90 -31.32
C LYS A 144 1.00 10.31 -32.65
N ASP A 145 1.57 11.52 -32.71
CA ASP A 145 2.13 12.09 -33.93
C ASP A 145 3.46 11.40 -34.34
N LYS A 146 4.11 10.65 -33.43
CA LYS A 146 5.28 9.80 -33.74
C LYS A 146 4.90 8.50 -34.48
N TYR A 147 3.62 8.14 -34.61
CA TYR A 147 3.19 6.87 -35.22
C TYR A 147 2.48 7.08 -36.57
N ALA A 148 2.80 6.22 -37.53
CA ALA A 148 2.19 6.24 -38.86
C ALA A 148 0.75 5.65 -38.92
N ARG A 149 0.25 5.06 -37.83
CA ARG A 149 -1.03 4.34 -37.77
C ARG A 149 -1.81 4.70 -36.53
N GLU A 150 -2.93 5.39 -36.71
CA GLU A 150 -3.86 5.79 -35.64
C GLU A 150 -4.33 4.60 -34.80
N ARG A 151 -4.57 3.43 -35.42
CA ARG A 151 -4.96 2.18 -34.73
C ARG A 151 -4.00 1.80 -33.61
N ASP A 152 -2.70 2.00 -33.82
CA ASP A 152 -1.66 1.52 -32.91
C ASP A 152 -1.53 2.44 -31.68
N VAL A 153 -2.10 3.65 -31.74
CA VAL A 153 -2.06 4.69 -30.68
C VAL A 153 -3.46 5.06 -30.18
N ARG A 154 -4.44 4.16 -30.33
CA ARG A 154 -5.79 4.41 -29.84
C ARG A 154 -5.78 4.67 -28.34
N GLN A 155 -6.53 5.69 -27.89
CA GLN A 155 -6.76 5.94 -26.47
C GLN A 155 -7.31 4.70 -25.74
N THR A 156 -7.01 4.59 -24.46
CA THR A 156 -7.45 3.50 -23.57
C THR A 156 -8.67 3.90 -22.75
N ASN A 157 -9.36 2.91 -22.18
CA ASN A 157 -10.51 3.11 -21.30
C ASN A 157 -10.38 2.27 -20.02
N GLU A 158 -11.23 2.52 -19.04
CA GLU A 158 -11.18 1.87 -17.73
C GLU A 158 -11.32 0.34 -17.82
N ILE A 159 -12.08 -0.18 -18.79
CA ILE A 159 -12.25 -1.61 -19.02
C ILE A 159 -10.94 -2.25 -19.52
N GLU A 160 -10.25 -1.59 -20.46
CA GLU A 160 -8.95 -2.03 -20.97
C GLU A 160 -7.86 -1.95 -19.89
N ILE A 161 -7.87 -0.92 -19.04
CA ILE A 161 -6.96 -0.81 -17.88
C ILE A 161 -7.24 -1.91 -16.85
N ARG A 162 -8.50 -2.25 -16.56
CA ARG A 162 -8.84 -3.40 -15.69
C ARG A 162 -8.38 -4.72 -16.31
N GLY A 163 -8.56 -4.90 -17.63
CA GLY A 163 -8.05 -6.06 -18.37
C GLY A 163 -6.53 -6.17 -18.31
N TYR A 164 -5.81 -5.05 -18.43
CA TYR A 164 -4.35 -4.97 -18.30
C TYR A 164 -3.88 -5.42 -16.91
N ILE A 165 -4.50 -4.88 -15.85
CA ILE A 165 -4.22 -5.28 -14.46
C ILE A 165 -4.55 -6.77 -14.23
N GLY A 166 -5.66 -7.26 -14.79
CA GLY A 166 -6.04 -8.67 -14.74
C GLY A 166 -4.99 -9.61 -15.35
N ILE A 167 -4.39 -9.22 -16.47
CA ILE A 167 -3.26 -9.96 -17.09
C ILE A 167 -2.04 -9.96 -16.17
N LEU A 168 -1.69 -8.82 -15.55
CA LEU A 168 -0.56 -8.74 -14.62
C LEU A 168 -0.77 -9.64 -13.38
N LEU A 169 -1.96 -9.62 -12.80
CA LEU A 169 -2.33 -10.50 -11.68
C LEU A 169 -2.26 -11.98 -12.07
N LYS A 170 -2.82 -12.34 -13.25
CA LYS A 170 -2.77 -13.71 -13.77
C LYS A 170 -1.33 -14.16 -14.06
N ALA A 171 -0.49 -13.26 -14.57
CA ALA A 171 0.91 -13.53 -14.83
C ALA A 171 1.70 -13.75 -13.53
N GLY A 172 1.49 -12.92 -12.50
CA GLY A 172 2.16 -13.06 -11.20
C GLY A 172 1.84 -14.38 -10.48
N VAL A 173 0.62 -14.93 -10.65
CA VAL A 173 0.25 -16.24 -10.10
C VAL A 173 0.97 -17.40 -10.81
N ILE A 174 1.18 -17.31 -12.11
CA ILE A 174 1.70 -18.42 -12.92
C ILE A 174 3.23 -18.37 -13.05
N TRP A 175 3.80 -17.17 -13.18
CA TRP A 175 5.21 -16.97 -13.48
C TRP A 175 5.89 -16.08 -12.43
N ARG A 176 6.53 -16.72 -11.45
CA ARG A 176 7.16 -16.04 -10.29
C ARG A 176 8.33 -15.09 -10.63
N ARG A 177 8.88 -15.14 -11.85
CA ARG A 177 10.07 -14.37 -12.28
C ARG A 177 10.06 -13.93 -13.76
N SER A 178 8.94 -14.02 -14.48
CA SER A 178 8.93 -13.69 -15.92
C SER A 178 8.81 -12.19 -16.18
N SER A 179 9.66 -11.67 -17.07
CA SER A 179 9.54 -10.32 -17.61
C SER A 179 8.17 -10.12 -18.29
N THR A 180 7.61 -8.90 -18.21
CA THR A 180 6.37 -8.53 -18.90
C THR A 180 6.44 -8.76 -20.41
N ALA A 181 7.64 -8.74 -20.99
CA ALA A 181 7.88 -9.06 -22.40
C ALA A 181 7.61 -10.54 -22.75
N GLN A 182 7.80 -11.46 -21.79
CA GLN A 182 7.69 -12.91 -21.98
C GLN A 182 6.29 -13.46 -21.68
N ILE A 183 5.39 -12.70 -21.05
CA ILE A 183 4.04 -13.18 -20.66
C ILE A 183 3.35 -13.87 -21.85
N PHE A 184 3.32 -13.24 -23.02
CA PHE A 184 2.68 -13.77 -24.21
C PHE A 184 3.44 -14.92 -24.89
N GLU A 185 4.75 -15.06 -24.64
CA GLU A 185 5.55 -16.20 -25.07
C GLU A 185 5.17 -17.44 -24.24
N HIS A 186 5.19 -17.32 -22.91
CA HIS A 186 4.77 -18.42 -22.01
C HIS A 186 3.32 -18.87 -22.26
N VAL A 187 2.40 -17.95 -22.57
CA VAL A 187 1.00 -18.31 -22.92
C VAL A 187 0.94 -19.22 -24.16
N LYS A 188 1.75 -18.99 -25.20
CA LYS A 188 1.77 -19.83 -26.44
C LYS A 188 2.06 -21.30 -26.12
N HIS A 189 2.82 -21.56 -25.06
CA HIS A 189 3.21 -22.90 -24.64
C HIS A 189 2.34 -23.49 -23.52
N THR A 190 1.54 -22.66 -22.83
CA THR A 190 0.72 -23.09 -21.68
C THR A 190 -0.78 -23.19 -22.00
N GLY A 191 -1.24 -22.65 -23.14
CA GLY A 191 -2.66 -22.71 -23.55
C GLY A 191 -3.60 -21.83 -22.72
N ILE A 192 -3.10 -20.72 -22.16
CA ILE A 192 -3.88 -19.81 -21.32
C ILE A 192 -4.59 -18.76 -22.21
N ASP A 193 -5.58 -19.23 -22.97
CA ASP A 193 -6.29 -18.42 -23.96
C ASP A 193 -6.91 -17.14 -23.36
N ALA A 194 -7.25 -17.15 -22.07
CA ALA A 194 -7.77 -16.00 -21.33
C ALA A 194 -6.93 -14.71 -21.48
N ILE A 195 -5.60 -14.81 -21.61
CA ILE A 195 -4.73 -13.64 -21.81
C ILE A 195 -4.91 -13.09 -23.24
N TYR A 196 -4.92 -13.95 -24.25
CA TYR A 196 -5.18 -13.57 -25.64
C TYR A 196 -6.60 -13.06 -25.90
N LEU A 197 -7.59 -13.60 -25.18
CA LEU A 197 -8.98 -13.14 -25.20
C LEU A 197 -9.16 -11.76 -24.55
N THR A 198 -8.25 -11.38 -23.63
CA THR A 198 -8.32 -10.07 -22.94
C THR A 198 -7.70 -8.96 -23.79
N MET A 199 -6.49 -9.14 -24.32
CA MET A 199 -5.89 -8.23 -25.31
C MET A 199 -4.74 -8.89 -26.08
N CYS A 200 -4.37 -8.32 -27.23
CA CYS A 200 -3.24 -8.81 -28.01
C CYS A 200 -1.88 -8.36 -27.44
N GLU A 201 -0.84 -9.15 -27.73
CA GLU A 201 0.54 -8.92 -27.29
C GLU A 201 1.05 -7.50 -27.62
N GLN A 202 0.76 -7.01 -28.82
CA GLN A 202 1.16 -5.67 -29.28
C GLN A 202 0.50 -4.56 -28.46
N ARG A 203 -0.78 -4.70 -28.12
CA ARG A 203 -1.51 -3.72 -27.31
C ARG A 203 -1.03 -3.73 -25.85
N PHE A 204 -0.78 -4.91 -25.29
CA PHE A 204 -0.19 -5.03 -23.95
C PHE A 204 1.21 -4.40 -23.86
N LYS A 205 2.08 -4.66 -24.85
CA LYS A 205 3.41 -4.03 -24.95
C LYS A 205 3.33 -2.52 -25.15
N PHE A 206 2.35 -2.02 -25.91
CA PHE A 206 2.08 -0.59 -26.04
C PHE A 206 1.63 0.03 -24.70
N LEU A 207 0.58 -0.51 -24.07
CA LEU A 207 0.06 -0.02 -22.79
C LEU A 207 1.15 0.01 -21.70
N SER A 208 1.96 -1.04 -21.61
CA SER A 208 3.08 -1.10 -20.65
C SER A 208 4.11 0.03 -20.81
N ARG A 209 4.25 0.63 -22.00
CA ARG A 209 5.15 1.78 -22.26
C ARG A 209 4.48 3.12 -21.96
N VAL A 210 3.18 3.24 -22.22
CA VAL A 210 2.44 4.51 -22.12
C VAL A 210 1.71 4.72 -20.79
N LEU A 211 1.59 3.67 -19.97
CA LEU A 211 0.98 3.72 -18.63
C LEU A 211 1.59 4.86 -17.82
N ARG A 212 0.76 5.76 -17.28
CA ARG A 212 1.21 6.84 -16.41
C ARG A 212 0.27 7.02 -15.22
N PHE A 213 0.86 7.42 -14.10
CA PHE A 213 0.22 7.59 -12.79
C PHE A 213 0.10 9.04 -12.35
N ASN A 214 0.72 9.98 -13.07
CA ASN A 214 0.73 11.41 -12.76
C ASN A 214 0.56 12.29 -14.01
N ASN A 215 0.22 13.57 -13.82
CA ASN A 215 0.20 14.55 -14.91
C ASN A 215 1.62 14.82 -15.43
N ILE A 216 1.82 14.78 -16.76
CA ILE A 216 3.11 15.03 -17.39
C ILE A 216 3.56 16.49 -17.27
N GLU A 217 2.62 17.43 -17.35
CA GLU A 217 2.86 18.89 -17.31
C GLU A 217 3.46 19.35 -15.97
N GLU A 218 3.02 18.75 -14.86
CA GLU A 218 3.41 19.13 -13.49
C GLU A 218 4.59 18.30 -12.96
N ARG A 219 5.16 17.39 -13.78
CA ARG A 219 6.18 16.45 -13.28
C ARG A 219 7.44 17.16 -12.82
N GLN A 220 7.95 18.13 -13.59
CA GLN A 220 9.20 18.83 -13.27
C GLN A 220 9.09 19.66 -11.99
N THR A 221 7.98 20.37 -11.79
CA THR A 221 7.76 21.19 -10.60
C THR A 221 7.60 20.32 -9.35
N ARG A 222 6.74 19.28 -9.39
CA ARG A 222 6.54 18.38 -8.24
C ARG A 222 7.77 17.54 -7.91
N ALA A 223 8.54 17.07 -8.90
CA ALA A 223 9.73 16.25 -8.67
C ALA A 223 10.85 16.99 -7.89
N SER A 224 10.89 18.33 -7.96
CA SER A 224 11.82 19.13 -7.16
C SER A 224 11.46 19.18 -5.66
N ILE A 225 10.23 18.80 -5.29
CA ILE A 225 9.69 18.85 -3.92
C ILE A 225 9.53 17.43 -3.36
N ASP A 226 8.96 16.51 -4.15
CA ASP A 226 8.71 15.12 -3.76
C ASP A 226 9.24 14.15 -4.82
N LYS A 227 10.21 13.32 -4.44
CA LYS A 227 10.77 12.27 -5.31
C LYS A 227 9.73 11.22 -5.72
N LEU A 228 8.68 11.02 -4.93
CA LEU A 228 7.58 10.07 -5.19
C LEU A 228 6.39 10.72 -5.93
N ALA A 229 6.49 11.98 -6.33
CA ALA A 229 5.48 12.69 -7.13
C ALA A 229 4.95 11.92 -8.37
N PRO A 230 5.71 11.04 -9.05
CA PRO A 230 5.19 10.24 -10.17
C PRO A 230 4.09 9.24 -9.80
N ILE A 231 3.95 8.85 -8.52
CA ILE A 231 2.93 7.87 -8.05
C ILE A 231 2.10 8.34 -6.86
N ARG A 232 2.48 9.46 -6.22
CA ARG A 232 1.88 10.07 -5.02
C ARG A 232 0.35 10.00 -4.99
N ASP A 233 -0.31 10.62 -5.97
CA ASP A 233 -1.76 10.74 -6.05
C ASP A 233 -2.49 9.38 -5.92
N ILE A 234 -1.97 8.33 -6.57
CA ILE A 234 -2.56 6.99 -6.55
C ILE A 234 -2.18 6.23 -5.28
N PHE A 235 -0.94 6.39 -4.81
CA PHE A 235 -0.46 5.75 -3.58
C PHE A 235 -1.27 6.20 -2.35
N GLU A 236 -1.57 7.49 -2.24
CA GLU A 236 -2.38 8.03 -1.13
C GLU A 236 -3.83 7.52 -1.16
N LEU A 237 -4.44 7.43 -2.35
CA LEU A 237 -5.78 6.84 -2.51
C LEU A 237 -5.80 5.36 -2.12
N LEU A 238 -4.80 4.58 -2.53
CA LEU A 238 -4.65 3.17 -2.15
C LEU A 238 -4.49 3.02 -0.63
N LEU A 239 -3.62 3.82 0.00
CA LEU A 239 -3.41 3.81 1.45
C LEU A 239 -4.69 4.19 2.22
N ALA A 240 -5.42 5.21 1.76
CA ALA A 240 -6.70 5.60 2.33
C ALA A 240 -7.74 4.47 2.22
N ASN A 241 -7.78 3.75 1.10
CA ASN A 241 -8.66 2.59 0.93
C ASN A 241 -8.28 1.44 1.87
N PHE A 242 -6.99 1.12 2.06
CA PHE A 242 -6.56 0.13 3.05
C PHE A 242 -7.03 0.49 4.48
N GLN A 243 -6.78 1.73 4.92
CA GLN A 243 -7.18 2.23 6.25
C GLN A 243 -8.71 2.29 6.43
N LYS A 244 -9.46 2.48 5.35
CA LYS A 244 -10.92 2.57 5.34
C LYS A 244 -11.59 1.20 5.50
N TYR A 245 -11.06 0.15 4.86
CA TYR A 245 -11.71 -1.15 4.72
C TYR A 245 -11.17 -2.26 5.63
N PHE A 246 -10.05 -2.03 6.34
CA PHE A 246 -9.46 -3.03 7.23
C PHE A 246 -9.17 -2.45 8.63
N VAL A 247 -9.27 -3.31 9.66
CA VAL A 247 -8.83 -3.02 11.04
C VAL A 247 -7.68 -4.00 11.37
N PRO A 248 -6.48 -3.51 11.74
CA PRO A 248 -5.37 -4.37 12.12
C PRO A 248 -5.60 -5.09 13.45
N SER A 249 -4.84 -6.16 13.68
CA SER A 249 -4.69 -6.82 14.98
C SER A 249 -3.93 -5.95 15.98
N ALA A 250 -3.96 -6.34 17.26
CA ALA A 250 -3.11 -5.73 18.30
C ALA A 250 -1.63 -5.95 17.99
N GLU A 251 -1.27 -7.14 17.50
CA GLU A 251 0.05 -7.45 16.96
C GLU A 251 0.19 -6.81 15.57
N MET A 252 1.19 -5.94 15.42
CA MET A 252 1.61 -5.33 14.16
C MET A 252 3.14 -5.39 14.06
N THR A 253 3.64 -5.65 12.85
CA THR A 253 5.07 -5.71 12.48
C THR A 253 5.38 -4.64 11.44
#